data_AF-A0A1J9PZR2-F1
#
_entry.id   AF-A0A1J9PZR2-F1
#
_cell.length_a   1.000
_cell.length_b   1.000
_cell.length_c   1.000
_cell.angle_alpha   90.00
_cell.angle_beta   90.00
_cell.angle_gamma   90.00
#
_symmetry.space_group_name_H-M   'P 1'
#
loop_
_entity.id
_entity.type
_entity.pdbx_description
1 polymer ?
#
loop_
_entity_poly.entity_id
_entity_poly.type
_entity_poly.pdbx_seq_one_letter_code
_entity_poly.pdbx_strand_id
1 'polypeptide(L)'
;GWGLNKTTAGAPKTIARRYYQLKTGHAAIGAHLYRINARESPQSLACGAPRETTRHALIECRHWRRQREHLYKLLGEQGVIAPTDREETSEVRLLQDDKAALPLLRFLESTEIGSGCRDQTRARNREELSDEWGWPQLEERHEDRDGER
;
A
#
# COMPACT_ATOMS: atom_id res chain seq x y z
N GLY A 1 -4.80 14.73 12.18
CA GLY A 1 -5.92 14.52 11.23
C GLY A 1 -5.36 14.00 9.92
N TRP A 2 -6.04 13.05 9.27
CA TRP A 2 -5.64 12.54 7.95
C TRP A 2 -5.94 13.61 6.89
N GLY A 3 -5.09 14.62 6.78
CA GLY A 3 -5.12 15.56 5.67
C GLY A 3 -4.76 14.80 4.39
N LEU A 4 -5.71 14.67 3.47
CA LEU A 4 -5.43 14.18 2.12
C LEU A 4 -4.45 15.17 1.47
N ASN A 5 -3.24 14.70 1.17
CA ASN A 5 -2.26 15.50 0.46
C ASN A 5 -2.77 15.74 -0.97
N LYS A 6 -2.85 17.02 -1.38
CA LYS A 6 -3.36 17.43 -2.70
C LYS A 6 -2.61 16.75 -3.84
N THR A 7 -1.31 16.54 -3.67
CA THR A 7 -0.43 15.86 -4.63
C THR A 7 -0.83 14.40 -4.82
N THR A 8 -1.16 13.68 -3.74
CA THR A 8 -1.60 12.28 -3.84
C THR A 8 -2.98 12.13 -4.45
N ALA A 9 -3.84 13.16 -4.34
CA ALA A 9 -5.17 13.16 -4.94
C ALA A 9 -5.13 13.28 -6.47
N GLY A 10 -4.09 13.93 -7.02
CA GLY A 10 -3.89 14.07 -8.48
C GLY A 10 -3.18 12.88 -9.15
N ALA A 11 -2.69 11.91 -8.38
CA ALA A 11 -1.94 10.77 -8.92
C ALA A 11 -2.86 9.66 -9.44
N PRO A 12 -2.38 8.77 -10.35
CA PRO A 12 -3.14 7.60 -10.76
C PRO A 12 -3.55 6.76 -9.54
N LYS A 13 -4.80 6.30 -9.49
CA LYS A 13 -5.37 5.58 -8.33
C LYS A 13 -4.52 4.40 -7.86
N THR A 14 -3.91 3.67 -8.80
CA THR A 14 -3.04 2.53 -8.50
C THR A 14 -1.75 2.94 -7.79
N ILE A 15 -1.18 4.10 -8.14
CA ILE A 15 0.01 4.68 -7.52
C ILE A 15 -0.33 5.26 -6.15
N ALA A 16 -1.40 6.04 -6.06
CA ALA A 16 -1.88 6.60 -4.79
C ALA A 16 -2.20 5.49 -3.78
N ARG A 17 -2.85 4.39 -4.21
CA ARG A 17 -3.10 3.22 -3.37
C ARG A 17 -1.80 2.63 -2.82
N ARG A 18 -0.81 2.39 -3.69
CA ARG A 18 0.51 1.86 -3.27
C ARG A 18 1.17 2.78 -2.24
N TYR A 19 1.16 4.08 -2.48
CA TYR A 19 1.68 5.09 -1.56
C TYR A 19 1.03 5.01 -0.18
N TYR A 20 -0.31 5.01 -0.12
CA TYR A 20 -1.01 4.92 1.16
C TYR A 20 -0.83 3.58 1.86
N GLN A 21 -0.76 2.49 1.10
CA GLN A 21 -0.48 1.18 1.68
C GLN A 21 0.93 1.13 2.29
N LEU A 22 1.93 1.76 1.67
CA LEU A 22 3.27 1.89 2.26
C LEU A 22 3.22 2.74 3.53
N LYS A 23 2.51 3.87 3.49
CA LYS A 23 2.32 4.78 4.63
C LYS A 23 1.64 4.11 5.83
N THR A 24 0.70 3.19 5.59
CA THR A 24 -0.02 2.50 6.66
C THR A 24 0.55 1.12 7.02
N GLY A 25 1.63 0.67 6.37
CA GLY A 25 2.22 -0.66 6.61
C GLY A 25 1.39 -1.83 6.06
N HIS A 26 0.50 -1.57 5.09
CA HIS A 26 -0.35 -2.54 4.39
C HIS A 26 0.05 -2.73 2.92
N ALA A 27 1.26 -2.32 2.55
CA ALA A 27 1.78 -2.53 1.20
C ALA A 27 1.92 -4.01 0.91
N ALA A 28 1.60 -4.42 -0.33
CA ALA A 28 1.82 -5.77 -0.81
C ALA A 28 3.33 -6.02 -1.04
N ILE A 29 4.09 -6.02 0.05
CA ILE A 29 5.53 -6.28 0.14
C ILE A 29 5.76 -7.44 1.08
N GLY A 30 6.94 -8.05 1.01
CA GLY A 30 7.17 -9.34 1.62
C GLY A 30 6.87 -9.46 3.11
N ALA A 31 7.27 -8.49 3.94
CA ALA A 31 6.99 -8.53 5.36
C ALA A 31 5.49 -8.52 5.69
N HIS A 32 4.69 -7.72 4.96
CA HIS A 32 3.24 -7.66 5.18
C HIS A 32 2.55 -8.93 4.67
N LEU A 33 2.89 -9.38 3.46
CA LEU A 33 2.30 -10.58 2.86
C LEU A 33 2.56 -11.82 3.70
N TYR A 34 3.77 -11.97 4.25
CA TYR A 34 4.08 -13.04 5.19
C TYR A 34 3.28 -12.92 6.48
N ARG A 35 3.17 -11.71 7.06
CA ARG A 35 2.42 -11.47 8.30
C ARG A 35 0.94 -11.84 8.18
N ILE A 36 0.33 -11.65 7.01
CA ILE A 36 -1.07 -12.00 6.76
C ILE A 36 -1.24 -13.41 6.16
N ASN A 37 -0.17 -14.22 6.14
CA ASN A 37 -0.17 -15.57 5.58
C ASN A 37 -0.62 -15.62 4.10
N ALA A 38 -0.36 -14.56 3.33
CA ALA A 38 -0.58 -14.51 1.88
C ALA A 38 0.65 -14.96 1.08
N ARG A 39 1.79 -15.16 1.74
CA ARG A 39 3.02 -15.70 1.15
C ARG A 39 3.84 -16.44 2.19
N GLU A 40 4.50 -17.52 1.79
CA GLU A 40 5.26 -18.41 2.68
C GLU A 40 6.58 -17.81 3.21
N SER A 41 7.08 -16.76 2.56
CA SER A 41 8.36 -16.13 2.93
C SER A 41 8.25 -14.61 2.93
N PRO A 42 8.94 -13.88 3.84
CA PRO A 42 9.01 -12.42 3.83
C PRO A 42 10.06 -11.85 2.87
N GLN A 43 10.76 -12.69 2.10
CA GLN A 43 11.88 -12.30 1.24
C GLN A 43 11.51 -11.30 0.12
N SER A 44 12.38 -10.34 -0.19
CA SER A 44 12.17 -9.46 -1.35
C SER A 44 12.30 -10.25 -2.65
N LEU A 45 11.28 -10.19 -3.50
CA LEU A 45 11.32 -10.78 -4.84
C LEU A 45 12.24 -10.00 -5.78
N ALA A 46 12.48 -8.72 -5.50
CA ALA A 46 13.31 -7.87 -6.35
C ALA A 46 14.81 -8.16 -6.19
N CYS A 47 15.28 -8.40 -4.95
CA CYS A 47 16.71 -8.53 -4.68
C CYS A 47 17.14 -9.74 -3.84
N GLY A 48 16.19 -10.51 -3.32
CA GLY A 48 16.44 -11.69 -2.49
C GLY A 48 16.74 -11.40 -1.02
N ALA A 49 16.63 -10.15 -0.55
CA ALA A 49 16.84 -9.83 0.86
C ALA A 49 15.86 -10.60 1.76
N PRO A 50 16.29 -11.15 2.91
CA PRO A 50 15.51 -12.12 3.69
C PRO A 50 14.16 -11.58 4.19
N ARG A 51 14.05 -10.26 4.37
CA ARG A 51 12.82 -9.60 4.81
C ARG A 51 12.64 -8.26 4.08
N GLU A 52 11.56 -8.15 3.32
CA GLU A 52 11.21 -6.93 2.59
C GLU A 52 10.30 -6.03 3.43
N THR A 53 10.89 -5.04 4.08
CA THR A 53 10.18 -3.96 4.80
C THR A 53 9.98 -2.74 3.90
N THR A 54 9.19 -1.76 4.36
CA THR A 54 9.05 -0.47 3.68
C THR A 54 10.41 0.24 3.56
N ARG A 55 11.20 0.24 4.65
CA ARG A 55 12.59 0.75 4.66
C ARG A 55 13.43 0.07 3.59
N HIS A 56 13.38 -1.26 3.55
CA HIS A 56 14.12 -2.03 2.55
C HIS A 56 13.72 -1.61 1.14
N ALA A 57 12.42 -1.60 0.83
CA ALA A 57 11.92 -1.28 -0.50
C ALA A 57 12.29 0.15 -0.95
N LEU A 58 12.15 1.15 -0.06
CA LEU A 58 12.33 2.56 -0.40
C LEU A 58 13.78 3.04 -0.32
N ILE A 59 14.63 2.44 0.53
CA ILE A 59 15.92 3.02 0.93
C ILE A 59 17.10 2.07 0.67
N GLU A 60 16.93 0.77 0.92
CA GLU A 60 18.07 -0.18 0.92
C GLU A 60 18.17 -1.03 -0.35
N CYS A 61 17.04 -1.42 -0.94
CA CYS A 61 16.95 -2.50 -1.91
C CYS A 61 17.85 -2.27 -3.14
N ARG A 62 18.96 -3.00 -3.27
CA ARG A 62 19.93 -2.80 -4.35
C ARG A 62 19.34 -2.83 -5.77
N HIS A 63 18.24 -3.55 -5.96
CA HIS A 63 17.53 -3.64 -7.24
C HIS A 63 17.03 -2.25 -7.70
N TRP A 64 16.51 -1.44 -6.77
CA TRP A 64 15.93 -0.12 -7.06
C TRP A 64 16.93 1.03 -6.97
N ARG A 65 18.24 0.76 -7.02
CA ARG A 65 19.27 1.78 -6.81
C ARG A 65 19.16 2.96 -7.79
N ARG A 66 18.98 2.68 -9.08
CA ARG A 66 18.87 3.74 -10.12
C ARG A 66 17.63 4.60 -9.93
N GLN A 67 16.50 3.98 -9.63
CA GLN A 67 15.24 4.66 -9.34
C GLN A 67 15.36 5.50 -8.04
N ARG A 68 16.09 5.01 -7.03
CA ARG A 68 16.36 5.76 -5.81
C ARG A 68 17.25 6.97 -6.02
N GLU A 69 18.26 6.88 -6.88
CA GLU A 69 19.10 8.03 -7.25
C GLU A 69 18.23 9.16 -7.83
N HIS A 70 17.25 8.81 -8.67
CA HIS A 70 16.26 9.77 -9.18
C HIS A 70 15.34 10.30 -8.08
N LEU A 71 14.83 9.44 -7.20
CA LEU A 71 14.04 9.84 -6.02
C LEU A 71 14.78 10.88 -5.18
N TYR A 72 16.06 10.64 -4.86
CA TYR A 72 16.84 11.53 -4.00
C TYR A 72 17.12 12.88 -4.64
N LYS A 73 17.33 12.91 -5.97
CA LYS A 73 17.41 14.17 -6.71
C LYS A 73 16.11 14.98 -6.58
N LEU A 74 14.97 14.35 -6.82
CA LEU A 74 13.66 14.99 -6.70
C LEU A 74 13.37 15.46 -5.27
N LEU A 75 13.78 14.70 -4.25
CA LEU A 75 13.66 15.12 -2.85
C LEU A 75 14.46 16.40 -2.58
N GLY A 76 15.69 16.48 -3.08
CA GLY A 76 16.53 17.68 -2.98
C GLY A 76 15.89 18.90 -3.65
N GLU A 77 15.29 18.73 -4.84
CA GLU A 77 14.56 19.79 -5.53
C GLU A 77 13.33 20.29 -4.75
N GLN A 78 12.73 19.44 -3.90
CA GLN A 78 11.62 19.82 -3.01
C GLN A 78 12.09 20.32 -1.63
N GLY A 79 13.40 20.41 -1.39
CA GLY A 79 13.97 20.80 -0.11
C GLY A 79 13.79 19.75 1.00
N VAL A 80 13.59 18.47 0.63
CA VAL A 80 13.50 17.35 1.57
C VAL A 80 14.88 16.70 1.69
N ILE A 81 15.34 16.51 2.93
CA ILE A 81 16.61 15.84 3.19
C ILE A 81 16.49 14.36 2.84
N ALA A 82 17.36 13.89 1.94
CA ALA A 82 17.42 12.51 1.52
C ALA A 82 17.67 11.59 2.73
N PRO A 83 17.01 10.42 2.78
CA PRO A 83 17.20 9.48 3.87
C PRO A 83 18.62 8.90 3.84
N THR A 84 19.19 8.71 5.03
CA THR A 84 20.48 8.02 5.19
C THR A 84 20.25 6.60 5.70
N ASP A 85 21.17 5.71 5.38
CA ASP A 85 21.17 4.32 5.86
C ASP A 85 21.34 4.18 7.37
N ARG A 86 21.85 5.21 8.05
CA ARG A 86 21.99 5.26 9.52
C ARG A 86 20.73 5.73 10.25
N GLU A 87 19.78 6.34 9.55
CA GLU A 87 18.53 6.82 10.15
C GLU A 87 17.55 5.65 10.30
N GLU A 88 17.22 5.30 11.54
CA GLU A 88 16.46 4.09 11.90
C GLU A 88 14.99 4.11 11.41
N THR A 89 14.40 5.30 11.21
CA THR A 89 12.98 5.48 10.83
C THR A 89 12.77 6.45 9.66
N SER A 90 13.77 6.53 8.79
CA SER A 90 13.78 7.45 7.63
C SER A 90 12.56 7.28 6.71
N GLU A 91 12.06 6.06 6.53
CA GLU A 91 10.89 5.78 5.72
C GLU A 91 9.60 6.36 6.30
N VAL A 92 9.47 6.39 7.63
CA VAL A 92 8.29 6.95 8.31
C VAL A 92 8.25 8.45 8.11
N ARG A 93 9.37 9.14 8.35
CA ARG A 93 9.52 10.58 8.08
C ARG A 93 9.20 10.90 6.63
N LEU A 94 9.77 10.13 5.70
CA LEU A 94 9.59 10.36 4.27
C LEU A 94 8.14 10.19 3.82
N LEU A 95 7.41 9.20 4.35
CA LEU A 95 5.99 8.97 4.02
C LEU A 95 5.02 9.94 4.73
N GLN A 96 5.49 10.64 5.76
CA GLN A 96 4.74 11.67 6.47
C GLN A 96 4.94 13.06 5.88
N ASP A 97 6.08 13.33 5.25
CA ASP A 97 6.39 14.62 4.63
C ASP A 97 5.58 14.84 3.34
N ASP A 98 4.76 15.88 3.34
CA ASP A 98 3.92 16.23 2.19
C ASP A 98 4.73 16.66 0.95
N LYS A 99 5.94 17.21 1.15
CA LYS A 99 6.85 17.59 0.06
C LYS A 99 7.49 16.36 -0.59
N ALA A 100 7.61 15.26 0.14
CA ALA A 100 8.14 14.00 -0.37
C ALA A 100 7.12 13.21 -1.20
N ALA A 101 5.82 13.56 -1.13
CA ALA A 101 4.76 12.83 -1.80
C ALA A 101 4.97 12.74 -3.32
N LEU A 102 5.27 13.86 -4.01
CA LEU A 102 5.49 13.84 -5.46
C LEU A 102 6.70 12.97 -5.86
N PRO A 103 7.90 13.18 -5.27
CA PRO A 103 9.05 12.30 -5.50
C PRO A 103 8.74 10.80 -5.27
N LEU A 104 8.02 10.48 -4.19
CA LEU A 104 7.64 9.10 -3.87
C LEU A 104 6.67 8.52 -4.89
N LEU A 105 5.67 9.28 -5.35
CA LEU A 105 4.73 8.83 -6.38
C LEU A 105 5.47 8.51 -7.70
N ARG A 106 6.40 9.38 -8.13
CA ARG A 106 7.24 9.14 -9.31
C ARG A 106 8.12 7.90 -9.14
N PHE A 107 8.69 7.70 -7.95
CA PHE A 107 9.45 6.50 -7.64
C PHE A 107 8.58 5.23 -7.76
N LEU A 108 7.34 5.26 -7.24
CA LEU A 108 6.39 4.14 -7.35
C LEU A 108 5.88 3.91 -8.78
N GLU A 109 5.85 4.93 -9.64
CA GLU A 109 5.58 4.76 -11.07
C GLU A 109 6.69 3.95 -11.77
N SER A 110 7.94 4.16 -11.36
CA SER A 110 9.12 3.50 -11.95
C SER A 110 9.49 2.14 -11.33
N THR A 111 8.71 1.67 -10.35
CA THR A 111 8.99 0.44 -9.60
C THR A 111 7.76 -0.45 -9.45
N GLU A 112 8.00 -1.71 -9.14
CA GLU A 112 6.95 -2.71 -8.90
C GLU A 112 6.60 -2.82 -7.41
N ILE A 113 7.14 -1.93 -6.56
CA ILE A 113 6.93 -1.95 -5.11
C ILE A 113 5.44 -1.86 -4.80
N GLY A 114 4.94 -2.82 -4.01
CA GLY A 114 3.55 -2.86 -3.58
C GLY A 114 2.53 -3.06 -4.70
N SER A 115 2.96 -3.37 -5.93
CA SER A 115 2.07 -3.52 -7.09
C SER A 115 1.06 -4.65 -6.91
N GLY A 116 1.39 -5.68 -6.12
CA GLY A 116 0.52 -6.82 -5.83
C GLY A 116 0.17 -7.60 -7.09
N CYS A 117 0.60 -8.85 -7.18
CA CYS A 117 -0.01 -9.78 -8.14
C CYS A 117 -1.53 -9.81 -7.83
N ARG A 118 -2.37 -9.52 -8.83
CA ARG A 118 -3.83 -9.30 -8.68
C ARG A 118 -4.60 -10.46 -8.03
N ASP A 119 -3.98 -11.63 -7.81
CA ASP A 119 -4.67 -12.88 -7.46
C ASP A 119 -4.68 -13.27 -5.96
N GLN A 120 -3.77 -12.83 -5.11
CA GLN A 120 -3.61 -13.51 -3.80
C GLN A 120 -4.52 -12.98 -2.66
N THR A 121 -4.92 -11.72 -2.69
CA THR A 121 -5.70 -11.10 -1.57
C THR A 121 -7.21 -11.29 -1.70
N ARG A 122 -7.73 -11.58 -2.90
CA ARG A 122 -9.18 -11.76 -3.12
C ARG A 122 -9.69 -13.15 -2.75
N ALA A 123 -8.84 -14.18 -2.84
CA ALA A 123 -9.25 -15.55 -2.53
C ALA A 123 -9.53 -15.71 -1.03
N ARG A 124 -8.57 -15.35 -0.16
CA ARG A 124 -8.68 -15.56 1.28
C ARG A 124 -9.80 -14.74 1.94
N ASN A 125 -9.89 -13.44 1.64
CA ASN A 125 -10.89 -12.58 2.27
C ASN A 125 -12.31 -12.81 1.75
N ARG A 126 -12.52 -13.32 0.52
CA ARG A 126 -13.87 -13.55 0.00
C ARG A 126 -14.53 -14.78 0.63
N GLU A 127 -13.77 -15.85 0.88
CA GLU A 127 -14.30 -17.02 1.61
C GLU A 127 -14.69 -16.64 3.05
N GLU A 128 -13.78 -16.02 3.81
CA GLU A 128 -14.04 -15.69 5.23
C GLU A 128 -15.16 -14.64 5.42
N LEU A 129 -15.29 -13.63 4.54
CA LEU A 129 -16.33 -12.60 4.65
C LEU A 129 -17.69 -13.01 4.07
N SER A 130 -17.73 -14.01 3.17
CA SER A 130 -18.98 -14.54 2.63
C SER A 130 -19.75 -15.34 3.68
N ASP A 131 -19.02 -15.98 4.60
CA ASP A 131 -19.61 -16.88 5.58
C ASP A 131 -20.08 -16.15 6.85
N GLU A 132 -19.49 -14.99 7.19
CA GLU A 132 -19.75 -14.31 8.46
C GLU A 132 -20.89 -13.28 8.45
N TRP A 133 -21.17 -12.63 7.30
CA TRP A 133 -22.28 -11.68 7.18
C TRP A 133 -23.41 -12.24 6.35
N GLY A 134 -23.91 -13.42 6.75
CA GLY A 134 -25.13 -14.01 6.22
C GLY A 134 -26.27 -13.00 6.30
N TRP A 135 -26.59 -12.37 5.18
CA TRP A 135 -27.80 -11.58 5.01
C TRP A 135 -28.96 -12.57 5.00
N PRO A 136 -29.73 -12.76 6.09
CA PRO A 136 -30.95 -13.52 5.98
C PRO A 136 -31.86 -12.71 5.08
N GLN A 137 -32.48 -13.37 4.10
CA GLN A 137 -33.46 -12.75 3.23
C GLN A 137 -34.43 -11.91 4.08
N LEU A 138 -34.41 -10.59 3.90
CA LEU A 138 -35.55 -9.75 4.24
C LEU A 138 -36.64 -10.07 3.21
N GLU A 139 -37.20 -11.27 3.31
CA GLU A 139 -38.47 -11.62 2.70
C GLU A 139 -39.56 -10.89 3.48
N GLU A 140 -40.13 -9.91 2.78
CA GLU A 140 -41.57 -9.69 2.67
C GLU A 140 -42.37 -9.60 3.98
N ARG A 141 -42.58 -8.36 4.44
CA ARG A 141 -43.85 -7.97 5.07
C ARG A 141 -44.39 -6.70 4.43
N HIS A 142 -44.85 -6.83 3.20
CA HIS A 142 -46.01 -6.07 2.73
C HIS A 142 -47.21 -7.00 2.87
N GLU A 143 -47.84 -7.00 4.05
CA GLU A 143 -49.19 -7.54 4.18
C GLU A 143 -50.15 -6.46 3.69
N ASP A 144 -50.53 -6.57 2.42
CA ASP A 144 -51.74 -5.93 1.90
C ASP A 144 -52.93 -6.41 2.75
N ARG A 145 -53.63 -5.47 3.40
CA ARG A 145 -54.93 -5.71 4.00
C ARG A 145 -55.99 -4.97 3.19
N ASP A 146 -56.45 -5.64 2.13
CA ASP A 146 -57.72 -5.35 1.46
C ASP A 146 -58.76 -6.42 1.87
N GLY A 147 -59.89 -5.97 2.47
CA GLY A 147 -61.23 -6.57 2.55
C GLY A 147 -61.41 -8.02 3.08
N GLU A 148 -62.53 -8.50 3.61
CA GLU A 148 -63.85 -7.96 3.97
C GLU A 148 -64.62 -9.13 4.63
N ARG A 149 -65.29 -8.89 5.76
CA ARG A 149 -66.61 -9.47 6.10
C ARG A 149 -67.20 -8.80 7.34
#